data_AF-A0A6J7KG25-F1
#
_entry.id   AF-A0A6J7KG25-F1
#
_cell.length_a   1.000
_cell.length_b   1.000
_cell.length_c   1.000
_cell.angle_alpha   90.00
_cell.angle_beta   90.00
_cell.angle_gamma   90.00
#
_symmetry.space_group_name_H-M   'P 1'
#
loop_
_entity.id
_entity.type
_entity.pdbx_description
1 polymer ?
#
loop_
_entity_poly.entity_id
_entity_poly.type
_entity_poly.pdbx_seq_one_letter_code
_entity_poly.pdbx_strand_id
1 'polypeptide(L)'
;MDRDELQGVIAHEMSHVANRDTLVSAVAATTAGAIAIASDILTRMMFFGGSRNRENNNNPIALIFSLLILILAPLAALLLKSAISRKREALADATAVSFTRNPAGLRKALEILARDSTVVQQRSNAVAHIWIESPLDAKTVSKLFATHPPIEERISTLKAMESL
;
A
#
# COMPACT_ATOMS: atom_id res chain seq x y z
N MET A 1 16.95 17.97 -11.30
CA MET A 1 15.73 18.64 -10.82
C MET A 1 16.07 20.10 -10.50
N ASP A 2 15.14 21.02 -10.73
CA ASP A 2 15.21 22.42 -10.31
C ASP A 2 14.62 22.65 -8.90
N ARG A 3 14.59 23.91 -8.45
CA ARG A 3 14.10 24.26 -7.11
C ARG A 3 12.61 23.96 -6.92
N ASP A 4 11.80 24.19 -7.94
CA ASP A 4 10.34 24.02 -7.86
C ASP A 4 9.97 22.52 -7.87
N GLU A 5 10.70 21.74 -8.65
CA GLU A 5 10.62 20.27 -8.67
C GLU A 5 11.00 19.68 -7.31
N LEU A 6 12.13 20.10 -6.74
CA LEU A 6 12.59 19.63 -5.44
C LEU A 6 11.63 20.07 -4.32
N GLN A 7 11.13 21.29 -4.38
CA GLN A 7 10.12 21.80 -3.45
C GLN A 7 8.83 20.97 -3.53
N GLY A 8 8.41 20.56 -4.73
CA GLY A 8 7.26 19.67 -4.93
C GLY A 8 7.46 18.30 -4.26
N VAL A 9 8.61 17.67 -4.47
CA VAL A 9 8.94 16.37 -3.85
C VAL A 9 9.02 16.47 -2.34
N ILE A 10 9.72 17.47 -1.80
CA ILE A 10 9.80 17.67 -0.34
C ILE A 10 8.41 17.94 0.26
N ALA A 11 7.56 18.70 -0.44
CA ALA A 11 6.20 18.93 0.03
C ALA A 11 5.36 17.66 0.03
N HIS A 12 5.58 16.73 -0.91
CA HIS A 12 4.96 15.41 -0.91
C HIS A 12 5.41 14.58 0.31
N GLU A 13 6.69 14.50 0.58
CA GLU A 13 7.21 13.78 1.77
C GLU A 13 6.69 14.39 3.08
N MET A 14 6.68 15.73 3.18
CA MET A 14 6.11 16.44 4.32
C MET A 14 4.60 16.21 4.45
N SER A 15 3.90 15.95 3.34
CA SER A 15 2.48 15.63 3.36
C SER A 15 2.21 14.28 4.02
N HIS A 16 3.06 13.27 3.86
CA HIS A 16 2.88 12.01 4.60
C HIS A 16 2.95 12.20 6.12
N VAL A 17 3.83 13.11 6.57
CA VAL A 17 3.93 13.49 7.99
C VAL A 17 2.68 14.26 8.43
N ALA A 18 2.29 15.29 7.67
CA ALA A 18 1.13 16.13 7.98
C ALA A 18 -0.17 15.32 8.04
N ASN A 19 -0.33 14.36 7.13
CA ASN A 19 -1.50 13.50 7.04
C ASN A 19 -1.46 12.32 8.02
N ARG A 20 -0.32 12.08 8.68
CA ARG A 20 -0.10 11.00 9.65
C ARG A 20 -0.19 9.59 9.04
N ASP A 21 0.43 9.39 7.89
CA ASP A 21 0.38 8.13 7.12
C ASP A 21 0.84 6.92 7.92
N THR A 22 1.91 7.09 8.72
CA THR A 22 2.43 6.05 9.62
C THR A 22 1.40 5.67 10.68
N LEU A 23 0.67 6.64 11.25
CA LEU A 23 -0.37 6.38 12.24
C LEU A 23 -1.54 5.63 11.61
N VAL A 24 -2.00 6.06 10.43
CA VAL A 24 -3.10 5.40 9.70
C VAL A 24 -2.72 3.95 9.38
N SER A 25 -1.49 3.72 8.91
CA SER A 25 -0.98 2.38 8.62
C SER A 25 -0.85 1.52 9.88
N ALA A 26 -0.39 2.10 11.00
CA ALA A 26 -0.30 1.41 12.27
C ALA A 26 -1.69 1.00 12.79
N VAL A 27 -2.65 1.92 12.81
CA VAL A 27 -4.03 1.63 13.24
C VAL A 27 -4.65 0.56 12.36
N ALA A 28 -4.53 0.66 11.03
CA ALA A 28 -5.05 -0.34 10.11
C ALA A 28 -4.43 -1.73 10.35
N ALA A 29 -3.12 -1.80 10.55
CA ALA A 29 -2.41 -3.04 10.85
C ALA A 29 -2.83 -3.63 12.20
N THR A 30 -2.94 -2.82 13.25
CA THR A 30 -3.37 -3.26 14.58
C THR A 30 -4.82 -3.77 14.56
N THR A 31 -5.74 -3.07 13.89
CA THR A 31 -7.13 -3.51 13.76
C THR A 31 -7.23 -4.81 12.94
N ALA A 32 -6.52 -4.92 11.82
CA ALA A 32 -6.48 -6.16 11.04
C ALA A 32 -5.90 -7.33 11.85
N GLY A 33 -4.83 -7.08 12.62
CA GLY A 33 -4.24 -8.07 13.52
C GLY A 33 -5.20 -8.52 14.62
N ALA A 34 -5.93 -7.58 15.23
CA ALA A 34 -6.94 -7.91 16.24
C ALA A 34 -8.07 -8.78 15.67
N ILE A 35 -8.56 -8.47 14.47
CA ILE A 35 -9.57 -9.27 13.77
C ILE A 35 -9.02 -10.66 13.43
N ALA A 36 -7.77 -10.76 12.97
CA ALA A 36 -7.13 -12.03 12.66
C ALA A 36 -7.01 -12.93 13.91
N ILE A 37 -6.57 -12.36 15.04
CA ILE A 37 -6.48 -13.09 16.32
C ILE A 37 -7.87 -13.54 16.78
N ALA A 38 -8.88 -12.66 16.73
CA ALA A 38 -10.25 -13.02 17.10
C ALA A 38 -10.81 -14.14 16.19
N SER A 39 -10.55 -14.08 14.89
CA SER A 39 -10.97 -15.10 13.93
C SER A 39 -10.27 -16.45 14.17
N ASP A 40 -8.97 -16.43 14.49
CA ASP A 40 -8.20 -17.64 14.83
C ASP A 40 -8.75 -18.28 16.12
N ILE A 41 -9.02 -17.49 17.16
CA ILE A 41 -9.61 -17.98 18.42
C ILE A 41 -10.98 -18.61 18.17
N LEU A 42 -11.88 -17.93 17.45
CA LEU A 42 -13.21 -18.44 17.15
C LEU A 42 -13.15 -19.72 16.31
N THR A 43 -12.26 -19.77 15.32
CA THR A 43 -12.02 -20.96 14.50
C THR A 43 -11.56 -22.12 15.39
N ARG A 44 -10.54 -21.91 16.23
CA ARG A 44 -10.07 -22.94 17.18
C ARG A 44 -11.15 -23.40 18.14
N MET A 45 -11.98 -22.48 18.66
CA MET A 45 -13.10 -22.84 19.53
C MET A 45 -14.14 -23.70 18.81
N MET A 46 -14.43 -23.43 17.53
CA MET A 46 -15.35 -24.26 16.73
C MET A 46 -14.77 -25.64 16.40
N PHE A 47 -13.47 -25.73 16.08
CA PHE A 47 -12.82 -26.99 15.72
C PHE A 47 -12.42 -27.86 16.93
N PHE A 48 -11.96 -27.26 18.03
CA PHE A 48 -11.44 -27.97 19.22
C PHE A 48 -12.40 -27.94 20.42
N GLY A 49 -13.35 -27.00 20.49
CA GLY A 49 -14.31 -26.88 21.60
C GLY A 49 -15.50 -27.83 21.55
N GLY A 50 -15.69 -28.56 20.44
CA GLY A 50 -16.77 -29.54 20.27
C GLY A 50 -16.49 -30.95 20.81
N SER A 51 -15.34 -31.18 21.46
CA SER A 51 -14.82 -32.50 21.84
C SER A 51 -15.49 -33.15 23.06
N ARG A 52 -16.81 -33.07 23.19
CA ARG A 52 -17.54 -33.89 24.17
C ARG A 52 -18.60 -34.79 23.59
N ASN A 53 -18.97 -34.68 22.31
CA ASN A 53 -19.91 -35.62 21.69
C ASN A 53 -19.84 -35.55 20.16
N ARG A 54 -19.04 -36.43 19.55
CA ARG A 54 -19.46 -37.22 18.38
C ARG A 54 -18.30 -38.03 17.85
N GLU A 55 -18.38 -39.32 18.11
CA GLU A 55 -18.01 -40.32 17.12
C GLU A 55 -18.50 -39.85 15.73
N ASN A 56 -17.57 -39.84 14.78
CA ASN A 56 -17.86 -40.04 13.37
C ASN A 56 -18.44 -38.88 12.53
N ASN A 57 -17.99 -37.63 12.69
CA ASN A 57 -18.27 -36.63 11.66
C ASN A 57 -17.04 -35.76 11.30
N ASN A 58 -16.11 -36.37 10.56
CA ASN A 58 -15.22 -35.61 9.66
C ASN A 58 -16.14 -34.85 8.70
N ASN A 59 -16.41 -33.57 8.96
CA ASN A 59 -17.17 -32.75 8.02
C ASN A 59 -16.18 -32.13 7.01
N PRO A 60 -16.00 -32.73 5.82
CA PRO A 60 -15.03 -32.25 4.82
C PRO A 60 -15.31 -30.80 4.39
N ILE A 61 -16.56 -30.34 4.53
CA ILE A 61 -16.95 -28.96 4.23
C ILE A 61 -16.23 -27.97 5.17
N ALA A 62 -16.12 -28.27 6.46
CA ALA A 62 -15.44 -27.40 7.42
C ALA A 62 -13.93 -27.30 7.12
N LEU A 63 -13.30 -28.42 6.75
CA LEU A 63 -11.89 -28.45 6.33
C LEU A 63 -11.66 -27.60 5.07
N ILE A 64 -12.49 -27.77 4.04
CA ILE A 64 -12.42 -26.98 2.79
C ILE A 64 -12.60 -25.48 3.08
N PHE A 65 -13.56 -25.13 3.94
CA PHE A 65 -13.82 -23.73 4.30
C PHE A 65 -12.63 -23.10 5.06
N SER A 66 -12.02 -23.86 5.97
CA SER A 66 -10.84 -23.39 6.72
C SER A 66 -9.63 -23.17 5.81
N LEU A 67 -9.42 -24.06 4.82
CA LEU A 67 -8.36 -23.93 3.82
C LEU A 67 -8.58 -22.73 2.89
N LEU A 68 -9.83 -22.47 2.50
CA LEU A 68 -10.19 -21.28 1.73
C LEU A 68 -9.87 -19.99 2.48
N ILE A 69 -10.26 -19.88 3.76
CA ILE A 69 -9.97 -18.70 4.59
C ILE A 69 -8.46 -18.50 4.76
N LEU A 70 -7.70 -19.57 4.98
CA LEU A 70 -6.24 -19.51 5.14
C LEU A 70 -5.54 -18.87 3.92
N ILE A 71 -6.05 -19.12 2.72
CA ILE A 71 -5.49 -18.57 1.47
C ILE A 71 -6.06 -17.17 1.19
N LEU A 72 -7.37 -16.97 1.37
CA LEU A 72 -8.05 -15.72 1.02
C LEU A 72 -7.75 -14.58 1.99
N ALA A 73 -7.58 -14.86 3.29
CA ALA A 73 -7.31 -13.83 4.29
C ALA A 73 -6.01 -13.02 4.04
N PRO A 74 -4.84 -13.65 3.80
CA PRO A 74 -3.62 -12.90 3.51
C PRO A 74 -3.71 -12.13 2.18
N LEU A 75 -4.38 -12.70 1.16
CA LEU A 75 -4.62 -12.02 -0.11
C LEU A 75 -5.50 -10.78 0.07
N ALA A 76 -6.59 -10.88 0.85
CA ALA A 76 -7.45 -9.75 1.17
C ALA A 76 -6.69 -8.66 1.94
N ALA A 77 -5.84 -9.05 2.90
CA ALA A 77 -5.01 -8.10 3.66
C ALA A 77 -3.99 -7.37 2.77
N LEU A 78 -3.35 -8.08 1.83
CA LEU A 78 -2.44 -7.49 0.84
C LEU A 78 -3.16 -6.47 -0.06
N LEU A 79 -4.33 -6.82 -0.58
CA LEU A 79 -5.14 -5.94 -1.42
C LEU A 79 -5.61 -4.70 -0.65
N LEU A 80 -6.06 -4.88 0.60
CA LEU A 80 -6.46 -3.77 1.46
C LEU A 80 -5.29 -2.83 1.73
N LYS A 81 -4.12 -3.36 2.10
CA LYS A 81 -2.90 -2.56 2.33
C LYS A 81 -2.51 -1.76 1.07
N SER A 82 -2.49 -2.42 -0.09
CA SER A 82 -2.15 -1.78 -1.36
C SER A 82 -3.18 -0.69 -1.73
N ALA A 83 -4.47 -0.92 -1.48
CA ALA A 83 -5.51 0.08 -1.71
C ALA A 83 -5.39 1.29 -0.79
N ILE A 84 -5.10 1.09 0.50
CA ILE A 84 -4.85 2.19 1.45
C ILE A 84 -3.63 3.00 0.98
N SER A 85 -2.52 2.34 0.65
CA SER A 85 -1.29 2.99 0.17
C SER A 85 -1.57 3.91 -1.02
N ARG A 86 -2.27 3.42 -2.06
CA ARG A 86 -2.60 4.24 -3.24
C ARG A 86 -3.43 5.48 -2.90
N LYS A 87 -4.40 5.37 -1.98
CA LYS A 87 -5.23 6.50 -1.56
C LYS A 87 -4.42 7.53 -0.77
N ARG A 88 -3.43 7.08 0.00
CA ARG A 88 -2.52 7.95 0.75
C ARG A 88 -1.60 8.75 -0.16
N GLU A 89 -1.04 8.11 -1.19
CA GLU A 89 -0.21 8.78 -2.21
C GLU A 89 -0.97 9.90 -2.94
N ALA A 90 -2.20 9.63 -3.38
CA ALA A 90 -3.04 10.65 -4.04
C ALA A 90 -3.38 11.83 -3.10
N LEU A 91 -3.59 11.54 -1.82
CA LEU A 91 -3.83 12.56 -0.80
C LEU A 91 -2.55 13.37 -0.54
N ALA A 92 -1.39 12.73 -0.49
CA ALA A 92 -0.10 13.38 -0.36
C ALA A 92 0.19 14.31 -1.55
N ASP A 93 -0.12 13.90 -2.78
CA ASP A 93 -0.03 14.78 -3.96
C ASP A 93 -0.89 16.03 -3.83
N ALA A 94 -2.17 15.87 -3.48
CA ALA A 94 -3.07 17.01 -3.29
C ALA A 94 -2.60 17.95 -2.17
N THR A 95 -2.10 17.38 -1.06
CA THR A 95 -1.58 18.15 0.08
C THR A 95 -0.30 18.88 -0.30
N ALA A 96 0.60 18.26 -1.06
CA ALA A 96 1.82 18.88 -1.55
C ALA A 96 1.50 20.09 -2.42
N VAL A 97 0.52 19.97 -3.32
CA VAL A 97 0.02 21.10 -4.12
C VAL A 97 -0.57 22.19 -3.23
N SER A 98 -1.28 21.85 -2.16
CA SER A 98 -1.80 22.85 -1.22
C SER A 98 -0.69 23.62 -0.49
N PHE A 99 0.44 22.96 -0.21
CA PHE A 99 1.61 23.56 0.45
C PHE A 99 2.43 24.44 -0.50
N THR A 100 2.70 23.96 -1.71
CA THR A 100 3.55 24.69 -2.68
C THR A 100 2.78 25.68 -3.52
N ARG A 101 1.46 25.49 -3.66
CA ARG A 101 0.59 26.18 -4.63
C ARG A 101 1.12 26.07 -6.07
N ASN A 102 1.91 25.03 -6.34
CA ASN A 102 2.58 24.83 -7.62
C ASN A 102 2.47 23.35 -8.03
N PRO A 103 1.36 22.95 -8.68
CA PRO A 103 1.20 21.58 -9.18
C PRO A 103 2.23 21.21 -10.26
N ALA A 104 2.72 22.19 -11.02
CA ALA A 104 3.70 21.97 -12.08
C ALA A 104 5.07 21.52 -11.56
N GLY A 105 5.50 21.99 -10.39
CA GLY A 105 6.74 21.57 -9.76
C GLY A 105 6.76 20.06 -9.50
N LEU A 106 5.74 19.55 -8.80
CA LEU A 106 5.63 18.11 -8.51
C LEU A 106 5.44 17.28 -9.78
N ARG A 107 4.62 17.76 -10.74
CA ARG A 107 4.41 17.06 -12.01
C ARG A 107 5.71 16.89 -12.81
N LYS A 108 6.50 17.96 -12.96
CA LYS A 108 7.78 17.91 -13.68
C LYS A 108 8.78 16.99 -12.99
N ALA A 109 8.81 16.99 -11.66
CA ALA A 109 9.64 16.06 -10.90
C ALA A 109 9.27 14.59 -11.20
N LEU A 110 7.97 14.27 -11.24
CA LEU A 110 7.48 12.94 -11.62
C LEU A 110 7.81 12.59 -13.07
N GLU A 111 7.74 13.54 -14.01
CA GLU A 111 8.14 13.33 -15.40
C GLU A 111 9.64 13.04 -15.56
N ILE A 112 10.49 13.64 -14.71
CA ILE A 112 11.92 13.33 -14.65
C ILE A 112 12.13 11.93 -14.12
N LEU A 113 11.46 11.55 -13.01
CA LEU A 113 11.56 10.20 -12.43
C LEU A 113 11.07 9.13 -13.42
N ALA A 114 9.96 9.36 -14.12
CA ALA A 114 9.43 8.43 -15.12
C ALA A 114 10.40 8.17 -16.30
N ARG A 115 11.30 9.13 -16.57
CA ARG A 115 12.32 9.03 -17.63
C ARG A 115 13.64 8.46 -17.12
N ASP A 116 13.81 8.37 -15.81
CA ASP A 116 15.01 7.78 -15.24
C ASP A 116 15.01 6.27 -15.54
N SER A 117 16.06 5.80 -16.20
CA SER A 117 16.25 4.40 -16.55
C SER A 117 17.42 3.79 -15.78
N THR A 118 17.84 4.42 -14.68
CA THR A 118 18.98 3.98 -13.89
C THR A 118 18.75 2.57 -13.35
N VAL A 119 19.53 1.61 -13.86
CA VAL A 119 19.44 0.21 -13.44
C VAL A 119 20.21 0.01 -12.15
N VAL A 120 19.49 -0.21 -11.05
CA VAL A 120 20.07 -0.55 -9.75
C VAL A 120 20.60 -1.98 -9.79
N GLN A 121 21.93 -2.12 -9.87
CA GLN A 121 22.63 -3.41 -10.01
C GLN A 121 22.56 -4.27 -8.74
N GLN A 122 22.51 -3.65 -7.56
CA GLN A 122 22.35 -4.33 -6.27
C GLN A 122 21.05 -3.90 -5.60
N ARG A 123 20.04 -4.77 -5.66
CA ARG A 123 18.79 -4.60 -4.94
C ARG A 123 18.88 -5.38 -3.64
N SER A 124 18.63 -4.71 -2.52
CA SER A 124 18.44 -5.38 -1.23
C SER A 124 17.16 -4.87 -0.59
N ASN A 125 16.31 -5.81 -0.17
CA ASN A 125 15.06 -5.50 0.56
C ASN A 125 15.34 -4.67 1.82
N ALA A 126 16.52 -4.81 2.42
CA ALA A 126 16.88 -4.12 3.66
C ALA A 126 17.04 -2.59 3.47
N VAL A 127 17.43 -2.13 2.29
CA VAL A 127 17.68 -0.69 2.02
C VAL A 127 16.64 -0.07 1.09
N ALA A 128 15.73 -0.87 0.51
CA ALA A 128 14.76 -0.39 -0.47
C ALA A 128 13.88 0.78 0.04
N HIS A 129 13.62 0.84 1.36
CA HIS A 129 12.82 1.90 1.99
C HIS A 129 13.51 3.27 2.10
N ILE A 130 14.80 3.36 1.76
CA ILE A 130 15.59 4.60 1.76
C ILE A 130 15.54 5.29 0.39
N TRP A 131 15.13 4.56 -0.66
CA TRP A 131 15.16 5.05 -2.03
C TRP A 131 13.89 5.82 -2.36
N ILE A 132 14.04 6.87 -3.16
CA ILE A 132 12.92 7.69 -3.67
C ILE A 132 12.07 6.85 -4.66
N GLU A 133 12.71 5.96 -5.41
CA GLU A 133 12.07 4.97 -6.27
C GLU A 133 12.48 3.57 -5.82
N SER A 134 11.49 2.67 -5.64
CA SER A 134 11.75 1.31 -5.20
C SER A 134 12.59 0.55 -6.24
N PRO A 135 13.80 0.07 -5.91
CA PRO A 135 14.62 -0.70 -6.85
C PRO A 135 14.02 -2.08 -7.15
N LEU A 136 13.03 -2.51 -6.36
CA LEU A 136 12.36 -3.80 -6.45
C LEU A 136 11.12 -3.75 -7.36
N ASP A 137 10.67 -2.57 -7.74
CA ASP A 137 9.51 -2.36 -8.60
C ASP A 137 9.89 -2.68 -10.05
N ALA A 138 10.06 -3.97 -10.35
CA ALA A 138 10.15 -4.43 -11.72
C ALA A 138 8.78 -4.25 -12.40
N LYS A 139 8.79 -3.91 -13.71
CA LYS A 139 7.63 -3.78 -14.63
C LYS A 139 6.61 -4.95 -14.61
N THR A 140 6.87 -6.01 -13.85
CA THR A 140 6.12 -7.27 -13.79
C THR A 140 5.35 -7.45 -12.47
N VAL A 141 5.49 -6.56 -11.49
CA VAL A 141 4.66 -6.61 -10.27
C VAL A 141 3.26 -6.11 -10.65
N SER A 142 2.29 -7.03 -10.72
CA SER A 142 0.89 -6.75 -11.06
C SER A 142 0.40 -5.45 -10.41
N LYS A 143 -0.38 -4.63 -11.14
CA LYS A 143 -1.02 -3.39 -10.65
C LYS A 143 -1.71 -3.55 -9.28
N LEU A 144 -2.07 -4.79 -8.91
CA LEU A 144 -2.67 -5.15 -7.63
C LEU A 144 -1.71 -5.09 -6.43
N PHE A 145 -0.40 -5.16 -6.65
CA PHE A 145 0.63 -5.16 -5.61
C PHE A 145 1.53 -3.93 -5.62
N ALA A 146 1.38 -3.03 -6.59
CA ALA A 146 2.07 -1.74 -6.59
C ALA A 146 1.68 -0.94 -5.33
N THR A 147 2.67 -0.46 -4.58
CA THR A 147 2.49 0.36 -3.38
C THR A 147 2.21 1.82 -3.71
N HIS A 148 2.59 2.26 -4.92
CA HIS A 148 2.27 3.57 -5.48
C HIS A 148 1.30 3.45 -6.66
N PRO A 149 0.41 4.43 -6.87
CA PRO A 149 -0.34 4.51 -8.12
C PRO A 149 0.62 4.75 -9.29
N PRO A 150 0.27 4.30 -10.52
CA PRO A 150 1.10 4.53 -11.70
C PRO A 150 1.47 6.02 -11.84
N ILE A 151 2.72 6.29 -12.19
CA ILE A 151 3.23 7.66 -12.30
C ILE A 151 2.41 8.46 -13.32
N GLU A 152 1.94 7.82 -14.39
CA GLU A 152 1.10 8.45 -15.42
C GLU A 152 -0.25 8.95 -14.86
N GLU A 153 -0.84 8.22 -13.91
CA GLU A 153 -2.10 8.59 -13.25
C GLU A 153 -1.88 9.80 -12.31
N ARG A 154 -0.74 9.84 -11.62
CA ARG A 154 -0.36 11.00 -10.78
C ARG A 154 -0.13 12.23 -11.65
N ILE A 155 0.61 12.09 -12.75
CA ILE A 155 0.87 13.18 -13.70
C ILE A 155 -0.44 13.72 -14.29
N SER A 156 -1.38 12.86 -14.69
CA SER A 156 -2.65 13.31 -15.25
C SER A 156 -3.50 14.08 -14.22
N THR A 157 -3.50 13.62 -12.98
CA THR A 157 -4.20 14.28 -11.87
C THR A 157 -3.61 15.68 -11.59
N LEU A 158 -2.27 15.80 -11.57
CA LEU A 158 -1.61 17.09 -11.37
C LEU A 158 -1.83 18.05 -12.55
N LYS A 159 -1.87 17.56 -13.80
CA LYS A 159 -2.26 18.37 -14.96
C LYS A 159 -3.68 18.91 -14.85
N ALA A 160 -4.61 18.09 -14.35
CA ALA A 160 -5.98 18.56 -14.12
C ALA A 160 -6.03 19.67 -13.07
N MET A 161 -5.20 19.60 -12.01
CA MET A 161 -5.08 20.65 -11.00
C MET A 161 -4.46 21.94 -11.53
N GLU A 162 -3.58 21.89 -12.53
CA GLU A 162 -3.05 23.09 -13.21
C GLU A 162 -4.12 23.83 -14.03
N SER A 163 -5.15 23.12 -14.49
CA SER A 163 -6.20 23.66 -15.35
C SER A 163 -7.38 24.28 -14.60
N LEU A 164 -7.35 24.25 -13.27
CA LEU A 164 -8.35 24.83 -12.36
C LEU A 164 -7.94 26.23 -11.90
#